data_AF-A0A495XDG9-F1
#
_entry.id   AF-A0A495XDG9-F1
#
_cell.length_a   1.000
_cell.length_b   1.000
_cell.length_c   1.000
_cell.angle_alpha   90.00
_cell.angle_beta   90.00
_cell.angle_gamma   90.00
#
_symmetry.space_group_name_H-M   'P 1'
#
loop_
_entity.id
_entity.type
_entity.pdbx_description
1 polymer ?
#
loop_
_entity_poly.entity_id
_entity_poly.type
_entity_poly.pdbx_seq_one_letter_code
_entity_poly.pdbx_strand_id
1 'polypeptide(L)'
;MSEIWIALAALALGVVLGLVIRHKPARRRPRPDPAARNHVREVLNAADDLEYGLNTVLNFGPLSASELISVDLPAKLERLAGTGGVDRATLHDLRTHTQRIALHPYPEPRDLLTAVREDDASVWLVLREAVGSGAAQHQAAAKARECLDVIRNGLRDTAPREMKELVSV
;
A
#
# COMPACT_ATOMS: atom_id res chain seq x y z
N MET A 1 -71.26 10.64 -15.49
CA MET A 1 -70.95 10.80 -14.05
C MET A 1 -69.68 10.07 -13.62
N SER A 2 -69.22 8.97 -14.25
CA SER A 2 -68.04 8.20 -13.81
C SER A 2 -66.67 8.83 -14.12
N GLU A 3 -66.56 9.64 -15.18
CA GLU A 3 -65.27 10.22 -15.63
C GLU A 3 -64.68 11.22 -14.62
N ILE A 4 -65.54 11.95 -13.91
CA ILE A 4 -65.13 12.94 -12.89
C ILE A 4 -64.47 12.22 -11.70
N TRP A 5 -64.97 11.04 -11.32
CA TRP A 5 -64.41 10.25 -10.22
C TRP A 5 -63.05 9.64 -10.57
N ILE A 6 -62.85 9.26 -11.82
CA ILE A 6 -61.57 8.72 -12.30
C ILE A 6 -60.50 9.82 -12.33
N ALA A 7 -60.87 11.03 -12.79
CA ALA A 7 -59.97 12.18 -12.79
C ALA A 7 -59.57 12.60 -11.36
N LEU A 8 -60.51 12.60 -10.42
CA LEU A 8 -60.24 12.89 -9.01
C LEU A 8 -59.35 11.83 -8.35
N ALA A 9 -59.57 10.55 -8.66
CA ALA A 9 -58.74 9.46 -8.15
C ALA A 9 -57.29 9.56 -8.67
N ALA A 10 -57.09 9.87 -9.95
CA ALA A 10 -55.77 10.03 -10.55
C ALA A 10 -55.01 11.24 -9.96
N LEU A 11 -55.71 12.35 -9.71
CA LEU A 11 -55.13 13.55 -9.14
C LEU A 11 -54.74 13.33 -7.66
N ALA A 12 -55.59 12.64 -6.90
CA ALA A 12 -55.29 12.24 -5.52
C ALA A 12 -54.08 11.29 -5.46
N LEU A 13 -54.00 10.31 -6.36
CA LEU A 13 -52.85 9.39 -6.43
C LEU A 13 -51.56 10.12 -6.78
N GLY A 14 -51.60 11.07 -7.73
CA GLY A 14 -50.45 11.88 -8.11
C GLY A 14 -49.93 12.77 -6.98
N VAL A 15 -50.83 13.37 -6.21
CA VAL A 15 -50.48 14.21 -5.05
C VAL A 15 -49.89 13.37 -3.92
N VAL A 16 -50.46 12.19 -3.63
CA VAL A 16 -49.92 11.26 -2.63
C VAL A 16 -48.55 10.74 -3.05
N LEU A 17 -48.37 10.34 -4.31
CA LEU A 17 -47.06 9.90 -4.81
C LEU A 17 -46.02 11.03 -4.73
N GLY A 18 -46.41 12.26 -5.10
CA GLY A 18 -45.55 13.44 -5.00
C GLY A 18 -45.15 13.78 -3.57
N LEU A 19 -46.06 13.64 -2.61
CA LEU A 19 -45.80 13.83 -1.17
C LEU A 19 -44.91 12.73 -0.60
N VAL A 20 -45.12 11.46 -0.97
CA VAL A 20 -44.29 10.33 -0.53
C VAL A 20 -42.86 10.43 -1.06
N ILE A 21 -42.66 10.92 -2.29
CA ILE A 21 -41.32 11.17 -2.85
C ILE A 21 -40.64 12.35 -2.15
N ARG A 22 -41.39 13.42 -1.85
CA ARG A 22 -40.87 14.61 -1.14
C ARG A 22 -40.55 14.34 0.33
N HIS A 23 -41.22 13.36 0.94
CA HIS A 23 -41.00 12.91 2.32
C HIS A 23 -39.99 11.78 2.48
N LYS A 24 -39.28 11.35 1.42
CA LYS A 24 -38.01 10.64 1.67
C LYS A 24 -37.08 11.66 2.30
N PRO A 25 -36.78 11.59 3.61
CA PRO A 25 -35.76 12.44 4.17
C PRO A 25 -34.53 12.17 3.32
N ALA A 26 -34.00 13.22 2.69
CA ALA A 26 -32.69 13.15 2.07
C ALA A 26 -31.80 12.53 3.14
N ARG A 27 -31.44 11.24 2.98
CA ARG A 27 -30.53 10.53 3.86
C ARG A 27 -29.28 11.38 3.81
N ARG A 28 -29.12 12.29 4.78
CA ARG A 28 -27.89 13.03 5.00
C ARG A 28 -26.85 11.93 5.15
N ARG A 29 -26.03 11.76 4.11
CA ARG A 29 -24.90 10.87 4.20
C ARG A 29 -24.13 11.31 5.44
N PRO A 30 -23.80 10.39 6.35
CA PRO A 30 -22.96 10.76 7.49
C PRO A 30 -21.69 11.38 6.91
N ARG A 31 -21.41 12.63 7.27
CA ARG A 31 -20.18 13.31 6.89
C ARG A 31 -19.03 12.42 7.36
N PRO A 32 -18.02 12.11 6.51
CA PRO A 32 -16.98 11.15 6.89
C PRO A 32 -16.25 11.69 8.11
N ASP A 33 -16.08 10.82 9.11
CA ASP A 33 -15.38 11.16 10.35
C ASP A 33 -13.98 11.70 10.02
N PRO A 34 -13.64 12.94 10.44
CA PRO A 34 -12.31 13.51 10.20
C PRO A 34 -11.19 12.65 10.81
N ALA A 35 -11.44 11.93 11.91
CA ALA A 35 -10.45 11.04 12.52
C ALA A 35 -10.15 9.84 11.62
N ALA A 36 -11.17 9.20 11.06
CA ALA A 36 -11.01 8.10 10.11
C ALA A 36 -10.28 8.54 8.83
N ARG A 37 -10.53 9.76 8.34
CA ARG A 37 -9.82 10.33 7.20
C ARG A 37 -8.34 10.57 7.45
N ASN A 38 -8.00 11.09 8.62
CA ASN A 38 -6.60 11.33 8.99
C ASN A 38 -5.86 10.00 9.15
N HIS A 39 -6.50 9.01 9.78
CA HIS A 39 -5.93 7.68 9.91
C HIS A 39 -5.64 7.02 8.54
N VAL A 40 -6.57 7.05 7.57
CA VAL A 40 -6.31 6.51 6.23
C VAL A 40 -5.14 7.22 5.54
N ARG A 41 -5.02 8.55 5.70
CA ARG A 41 -3.87 9.30 5.17
C ARG A 41 -2.56 8.92 5.83
N GLU A 42 -2.56 8.70 7.14
CA GLU A 42 -1.37 8.26 7.88
C GLU A 42 -0.89 6.89 7.39
N VAL A 43 -1.81 5.93 7.20
CA VAL A 43 -1.49 4.60 6.66
C VAL A 43 -0.92 4.72 5.24
N LEU A 44 -1.54 5.54 4.37
CA LEU A 44 -1.07 5.74 3.00
C LEU A 44 0.31 6.39 2.96
N ASN A 45 0.53 7.46 3.72
CA ASN A 45 1.82 8.13 3.79
C ASN A 45 2.93 7.18 4.29
N ALA A 46 2.63 6.35 5.30
CA ALA A 46 3.58 5.36 5.78
C ALA A 46 3.86 4.25 4.74
N ALA A 47 2.83 3.84 3.99
CA ALA A 47 2.98 2.87 2.90
C ALA A 47 3.80 3.45 1.73
N ASP A 48 3.60 4.72 1.39
CA ASP A 48 4.34 5.43 0.35
C ASP A 48 5.81 5.64 0.75
N ASP A 49 6.07 5.98 2.02
CA ASP A 49 7.41 6.08 2.59
C ASP A 49 8.16 4.74 2.50
N LEU A 50 7.46 3.62 2.76
CA LEU A 50 8.02 2.28 2.64
C LEU A 50 8.22 1.88 1.18
N GLU A 51 7.25 2.18 0.31
CA GLU A 51 7.38 1.95 -1.14
C GLU A 51 8.57 2.70 -1.71
N TYR A 52 8.80 3.95 -1.31
CA TYR A 52 9.98 4.70 -1.74
C TYR A 52 11.27 3.95 -1.39
N GLY A 53 11.37 3.40 -0.18
CA GLY A 53 12.51 2.59 0.23
C GLY A 53 12.65 1.30 -0.59
N LEU A 54 11.55 0.60 -0.85
CA LEU A 54 11.54 -0.62 -1.68
C LEU A 54 11.90 -0.32 -3.14
N ASN A 55 11.44 0.81 -3.66
CA ASN A 55 11.81 1.29 -5.00
C ASN A 55 13.29 1.64 -5.08
N THR A 56 13.92 2.10 -4.00
CA THR A 56 15.37 2.27 -3.99
C THR A 56 16.08 0.94 -4.23
N VAL A 57 15.66 -0.13 -3.54
CA VAL A 57 16.21 -1.49 -3.72
C VAL A 57 15.93 -2.01 -5.14
N LEU A 58 14.78 -1.70 -5.72
CA LEU A 58 14.40 -2.17 -7.06
C LEU A 58 15.06 -1.39 -8.20
N ASN A 59 15.33 -0.10 -8.04
CA ASN A 59 15.76 0.78 -9.13
C ASN A 59 17.26 1.06 -9.16
N PHE A 60 17.91 1.12 -7.99
CA PHE A 60 19.35 1.40 -7.91
C PHE A 60 20.21 0.12 -7.91
N GLY A 61 19.56 -1.04 -8.06
CA GLY A 61 20.21 -2.34 -8.04
C GLY A 61 20.38 -2.87 -6.62
N PRO A 62 21.09 -4.00 -6.48
CA PRO A 62 21.26 -4.64 -5.19
C PRO A 62 22.17 -3.80 -4.29
N LEU A 63 21.66 -3.50 -3.10
CA LEU A 63 22.28 -2.57 -2.18
C LEU A 63 23.25 -3.30 -1.24
N SER A 64 24.39 -2.68 -0.98
CA SER A 64 25.31 -3.16 0.04
C SER A 64 24.74 -2.97 1.46
N ALA A 65 25.41 -3.55 2.46
CA ALA A 65 24.96 -3.42 3.84
C ALA A 65 24.94 -1.95 4.30
N SER A 66 25.96 -1.17 3.91
CA SER A 66 26.02 0.27 4.22
C SER A 66 24.92 1.08 3.54
N GLU A 67 24.57 0.74 2.30
CA GLU A 67 23.48 1.37 1.56
C GLU A 67 22.10 1.00 2.14
N LEU A 68 21.89 -0.25 2.53
CA LEU A 68 20.64 -0.71 3.15
C LEU A 68 20.34 0.03 4.47
N ILE A 69 21.38 0.36 5.25
CA ILE A 69 21.23 1.18 6.47
C ILE A 69 20.65 2.55 6.13
N SER A 70 21.09 3.17 5.02
CA SER A 70 20.61 4.50 4.60
C SER A 70 19.15 4.51 4.15
N VAL A 71 18.64 3.38 3.64
CA VAL A 71 17.24 3.24 3.21
C VAL A 71 16.29 3.09 4.42
N ASP A 72 16.79 2.47 5.50
CA ASP A 72 16.08 2.30 6.78
C ASP A 72 14.67 1.69 6.63
N LEU A 73 14.59 0.59 5.87
CA LEU A 73 13.36 -0.20 5.72
C LEU A 73 12.74 -0.64 7.06
N PRO A 74 13.53 -1.05 8.09
CA PRO A 74 12.96 -1.43 9.39
C PRO A 74 12.20 -0.29 10.06
N ALA A 75 12.76 0.93 10.11
CA ALA A 75 12.05 2.05 10.74
C ALA A 75 10.80 2.45 9.95
N LYS A 76 10.85 2.42 8.61
CA LYS A 76 9.70 2.68 7.75
C LYS A 76 8.58 1.67 7.99
N LEU A 77 8.92 0.39 8.14
CA LEU A 77 7.96 -0.67 8.48
C LEU A 77 7.35 -0.46 9.87
N GLU A 78 8.15 -0.11 10.88
CA GLU A 78 7.64 0.17 12.24
C GLU A 78 6.68 1.36 12.26
N ARG A 79 6.92 2.40 11.45
CA ARG A 79 5.94 3.50 11.28
C ARG A 79 4.62 3.01 10.71
N LEU A 80 4.67 2.17 9.67
CA LEU A 80 3.47 1.58 9.06
C LEU A 80 2.71 0.69 10.06
N ALA A 81 3.42 -0.16 10.80
CA ALA A 81 2.84 -1.01 11.84
C ALA A 81 2.21 -0.18 12.98
N GLY A 82 2.85 0.92 13.37
CA GLY A 82 2.39 1.85 14.39
C GLY A 82 1.10 2.60 14.05
N THR A 83 0.70 2.65 12.78
CA THR A 83 -0.59 3.24 12.39
C THR A 83 -1.78 2.45 12.92
N GLY A 84 -1.67 1.12 13.05
CA GLY A 84 -2.73 0.25 13.57
C GLY A 84 -3.88 -0.06 12.58
N GLY A 85 -3.77 0.40 11.32
CA GLY A 85 -4.78 0.20 10.28
C GLY A 85 -4.51 -0.95 9.31
N VAL A 86 -3.48 -1.75 9.57
CA VAL A 86 -3.00 -2.81 8.66
C VAL A 86 -3.26 -4.18 9.26
N ASP A 87 -3.70 -5.13 8.43
CA ASP A 87 -3.87 -6.52 8.84
C ASP A 87 -2.55 -7.13 9.36
N ARG A 88 -2.66 -7.94 10.41
CA ARG A 88 -1.49 -8.52 11.09
C ARG A 88 -0.74 -9.53 10.22
N ALA A 89 -1.43 -10.29 9.38
CA ALA A 89 -0.78 -11.23 8.47
C ALA A 89 0.00 -10.46 7.41
N THR A 90 -0.60 -9.43 6.80
CA THR A 90 0.10 -8.58 5.82
C THR A 90 1.31 -7.86 6.42
N LEU A 91 1.23 -7.38 7.66
CA LEU A 91 2.39 -6.82 8.37
C LEU A 91 3.49 -7.86 8.62
N HIS A 92 3.10 -9.10 8.96
CA HIS A 92 4.06 -10.19 9.16
C HIS A 92 4.80 -10.55 7.87
N ASP A 93 4.07 -10.63 6.75
CA ASP A 93 4.65 -10.89 5.43
C ASP A 93 5.59 -9.76 4.99
N LEU A 94 5.17 -8.50 5.16
CA LEU A 94 6.02 -7.33 4.94
C LEU A 94 7.32 -7.37 5.76
N ARG A 95 7.22 -7.76 7.04
CA ARG A 95 8.38 -7.91 7.92
C ARG A 95 9.32 -9.00 7.42
N THR A 96 8.76 -10.14 7.02
CA THR A 96 9.53 -11.26 6.50
C THR A 96 10.28 -10.87 5.23
N HIS A 97 9.62 -10.18 4.31
CA HIS A 97 10.22 -9.74 3.06
C HIS A 97 11.28 -8.66 3.26
N THR A 98 11.04 -7.66 4.12
CA THR A 98 12.04 -6.63 4.42
C THR A 98 13.26 -7.19 5.17
N GLN A 99 13.07 -8.16 6.07
CA GLN A 99 14.18 -8.89 6.69
C GLN A 99 14.99 -9.68 5.66
N ARG A 100 14.32 -10.32 4.71
CA ARG A 100 15.00 -11.07 3.64
C ARG A 100 15.89 -10.18 2.78
N ILE A 101 15.52 -8.92 2.54
CA ILE A 101 16.39 -7.95 1.86
C ILE A 101 17.68 -7.76 2.67
N ALA A 102 17.56 -7.55 3.98
CA ALA A 102 18.71 -7.32 4.87
C ALA A 102 19.62 -8.56 5.03
N LEU A 103 19.10 -9.77 4.83
CA LEU A 103 19.87 -11.03 4.91
C LEU A 103 20.73 -11.30 3.68
N HIS A 104 20.53 -10.57 2.58
CA HIS A 104 21.24 -10.78 1.33
C HIS A 104 21.95 -9.50 0.86
N PRO A 105 22.81 -8.86 1.68
CA PRO A 105 23.50 -7.64 1.27
C PRO A 105 24.36 -7.91 0.03
N TYR A 106 24.42 -6.93 -0.86
CA TYR A 106 25.37 -6.96 -1.96
C TYR A 106 26.80 -6.76 -1.42
N PRO A 107 27.84 -7.35 -2.03
CA PRO A 107 29.21 -7.15 -1.59
C PRO A 107 29.60 -5.66 -1.58
N GLU A 108 30.37 -5.24 -0.58
CA GLU A 108 30.85 -3.86 -0.55
C GLU A 108 31.87 -3.62 -1.68
N PRO A 109 31.99 -2.39 -2.21
CA PRO A 109 32.94 -2.08 -3.28
C PRO A 109 34.38 -2.47 -2.96
N ARG A 110 34.79 -2.38 -1.68
CA ARG A 110 36.13 -2.79 -1.22
C ARG A 110 36.36 -4.30 -1.30
N ASP A 111 35.31 -5.10 -1.13
CA ASP A 111 35.38 -6.56 -1.13
C ASP A 111 35.55 -7.04 -2.58
N LEU A 112 34.82 -6.40 -3.51
CA LEU A 112 35.00 -6.59 -4.96
C LEU A 112 36.44 -6.24 -5.40
N LEU A 113 36.97 -5.11 -4.95
CA LEU A 113 38.33 -4.68 -5.28
C LEU A 113 39.41 -5.58 -4.66
N THR A 114 39.15 -6.16 -3.50
CA THR A 114 40.07 -7.09 -2.84
C THR A 114 40.13 -8.41 -3.61
N ALA A 115 38.98 -8.97 -4.00
CA ALA A 115 38.92 -10.17 -4.83
C ALA A 115 39.68 -10.02 -6.15
N VAL A 116 39.53 -8.88 -6.84
CA VAL A 116 40.26 -8.58 -8.08
C VAL A 116 41.78 -8.55 -7.88
N ARG A 117 42.26 -8.24 -6.68
CA ARG A 117 43.70 -8.19 -6.36
C ARG A 117 44.27 -9.55 -5.96
N GLU A 118 43.43 -10.48 -5.51
CA GLU A 118 43.87 -11.78 -5.03
C GLU A 118 44.11 -12.75 -6.19
N ASP A 119 43.06 -13.13 -6.92
CA ASP A 119 43.14 -14.01 -8.10
C ASP A 119 41.81 -14.10 -8.87
N ASP A 120 41.83 -14.75 -10.05
CA ASP A 120 40.62 -14.93 -10.88
C ASP A 120 39.54 -15.80 -10.22
N ALA A 121 39.94 -16.72 -9.33
CA ALA A 121 39.02 -17.66 -8.67
C ALA A 121 38.18 -16.95 -7.59
N SER A 122 38.80 -16.08 -6.78
CA SER A 122 38.13 -15.26 -5.77
C SER A 122 37.16 -14.26 -6.42
N VAL A 123 37.53 -13.63 -7.54
CA VAL A 123 36.63 -12.77 -8.32
C VAL A 123 35.36 -13.52 -8.74
N TRP A 124 35.51 -14.74 -9.25
CA TRP A 124 34.37 -15.53 -9.70
C TRP A 124 33.40 -15.89 -8.57
N LEU A 125 33.94 -16.25 -7.40
CA LEU A 125 33.14 -16.56 -6.21
C LEU A 125 32.35 -15.35 -5.73
N VAL A 126 33.01 -14.19 -5.62
CA VAL A 126 32.37 -12.96 -5.16
C VAL A 126 31.30 -12.48 -6.15
N LEU A 127 31.56 -12.57 -7.46
CA LEU A 127 30.55 -12.24 -8.48
C LEU A 127 29.33 -13.18 -8.41
N ARG A 128 29.55 -14.48 -8.19
CA ARG A 128 28.45 -15.44 -8.04
C ARG A 128 27.59 -15.13 -6.83
N GLU A 129 28.21 -14.80 -5.70
CA GLU A 129 27.51 -14.36 -4.49
C GLU A 129 26.75 -13.06 -4.73
N ALA A 130 27.39 -12.08 -5.37
CA ALA A 130 26.79 -10.79 -5.73
C ALA A 130 25.50 -10.94 -6.55
N VAL A 131 25.53 -11.79 -7.59
CA VAL A 131 24.36 -12.07 -8.43
C VAL A 131 23.25 -12.75 -7.60
N GLY A 132 23.62 -13.72 -6.76
CA GLY A 132 22.67 -14.41 -5.87
C GLY A 132 22.00 -13.47 -4.88
N SER A 133 22.79 -12.65 -4.19
CA SER A 133 22.31 -11.64 -3.24
C SER A 133 21.40 -10.64 -3.94
N GLY A 134 21.78 -10.15 -5.12
CA GLY A 134 20.97 -9.19 -5.83
C GLY A 134 19.63 -9.73 -6.30
N ALA A 135 19.61 -10.95 -6.85
CA ALA A 135 18.36 -11.62 -7.21
C ALA A 135 17.44 -11.80 -5.98
N ALA A 136 18.00 -12.17 -4.83
CA ALA A 136 17.26 -12.36 -3.60
C ALA A 136 16.67 -11.04 -3.07
N GLN A 137 17.44 -9.94 -3.10
CA GLN A 137 16.94 -8.62 -2.72
C GLN A 137 15.80 -8.15 -3.63
N HIS A 138 15.98 -8.25 -4.96
CA HIS A 138 14.94 -7.85 -5.91
C HIS A 138 13.65 -8.66 -5.72
N GLN A 139 13.76 -9.99 -5.56
CA GLN A 139 12.60 -10.84 -5.33
C GLN A 139 11.89 -10.46 -4.02
N ALA A 140 12.64 -10.23 -2.94
CA ALA A 140 12.07 -9.84 -1.65
C ALA A 140 11.41 -8.46 -1.71
N ALA A 141 12.02 -7.49 -2.38
CA ALA A 141 11.45 -6.16 -2.57
C ALA A 141 10.18 -6.18 -3.43
N ALA A 142 10.14 -7.00 -4.48
CA ALA A 142 8.93 -7.21 -5.30
C ALA A 142 7.78 -7.79 -4.45
N LYS A 143 8.06 -8.80 -3.63
CA LYS A 143 7.05 -9.38 -2.72
C LYS A 143 6.58 -8.41 -1.63
N ALA A 144 7.48 -7.58 -1.11
CA ALA A 144 7.08 -6.52 -0.19
C ALA A 144 6.16 -5.49 -0.87
N ARG A 145 6.39 -5.14 -2.14
CA ARG A 145 5.47 -4.26 -2.91
C ARG A 145 4.10 -4.90 -3.13
N GLU A 146 4.05 -6.18 -3.47
CA GLU A 146 2.76 -6.90 -3.58
C GLU A 146 1.97 -6.80 -2.26
N CYS A 147 2.63 -6.88 -1.11
CA CYS A 147 1.98 -6.70 0.18
C CYS A 147 1.47 -5.26 0.39
N LEU A 148 2.21 -4.23 -0.04
CA LEU A 148 1.73 -2.84 0.01
C LEU A 148 0.49 -2.64 -0.87
N ASP A 149 0.42 -3.28 -2.02
CA ASP A 149 -0.75 -3.23 -2.88
C ASP A 149 -1.97 -3.88 -2.22
N VAL A 150 -1.79 -4.96 -1.46
CA VAL A 150 -2.86 -5.55 -0.63
C VAL A 150 -3.37 -4.55 0.41
N ILE A 151 -2.47 -3.79 1.06
CA ILE A 151 -2.86 -2.75 2.03
C ILE A 151 -3.69 -1.67 1.34
N ARG A 152 -3.21 -1.14 0.21
CA ARG A 152 -3.93 -0.09 -0.55
C ARG A 152 -5.29 -0.57 -1.03
N ASN A 153 -5.38 -1.80 -1.54
CA ASN A 153 -6.65 -2.38 -1.98
C ASN A 153 -7.62 -2.57 -0.80
N GLY A 154 -7.12 -3.06 0.34
CA GLY A 154 -7.92 -3.16 1.57
C GLY A 154 -8.47 -1.81 2.04
N LEU A 155 -7.67 -0.75 1.92
CA LEU A 155 -8.11 0.62 2.20
C LEU A 155 -9.16 1.13 1.19
N ARG A 156 -9.04 0.79 -0.11
CA ARG A 156 -10.04 1.15 -1.14
C ARG A 156 -11.41 0.52 -0.89
N ASP A 157 -11.41 -0.71 -0.39
CA ASP A 157 -12.63 -1.48 -0.15
C ASP A 157 -13.34 -1.08 1.13
N THR A 158 -12.58 -0.68 2.15
CA THR A 158 -13.10 -0.22 3.45
C THR A 158 -13.44 1.27 3.48
N ALA A 159 -12.83 2.08 2.61
CA ALA A 159 -13.08 3.52 2.54
C ALA A 159 -14.52 3.83 2.07
N PRO A 160 -15.25 4.73 2.79
CA PRO A 160 -16.49 5.33 2.31
C PRO A 160 -16.33 5.89 0.89
N ARG A 161 -17.40 5.91 0.07
CA ARG A 161 -17.34 6.43 -1.32
C ARG A 161 -16.71 7.83 -1.43
N GLU A 162 -16.85 8.66 -0.40
CA GLU A 162 -16.30 10.03 -0.32
C GLU A 162 -14.81 10.09 0.04
N MET A 163 -14.21 8.96 0.44
CA MET A 163 -12.79 8.80 0.74
C MET A 163 -12.03 8.03 -0.33
N LYS A 164 -12.73 7.47 -1.33
CA LYS A 164 -12.11 6.73 -2.44
C LYS A 164 -11.17 7.60 -3.27
N GLU A 165 -11.43 8.90 -3.37
CA GLU A 165 -10.54 9.87 -4.04
C GLU A 165 -9.15 9.95 -3.39
N LEU A 166 -9.04 9.66 -2.09
CA LEU A 166 -7.75 9.67 -1.37
C LEU A 166 -6.91 8.42 -1.66
N VAL A 167 -7.53 7.34 -2.12
CA VAL A 167 -6.87 6.04 -2.33
C VAL A 167 -6.73 5.72 -3.82
N SER A 168 -7.29 6.54 -4.72
CA SER A 168 -7.29 6.34 -6.18
C SER A 168 -6.10 6.93 -6.92
N VAL A 169 -5.16 7.56 -6.20
CA VAL A 169 -3.84 7.94 -6.73
C VAL A 169 -2.92 6.73 -6.66
#